data_AF-A0A7R9A2W5-F1
#
_entry.id   AF-A0A7R9A2W5-F1
#
_cell.length_a   1.000
_cell.length_b   1.000
_cell.length_c   1.000
_cell.angle_alpha   90.00
_cell.angle_beta   90.00
_cell.angle_gamma   90.00
#
_symmetry.space_group_name_H-M   'P 1'
#
loop_
_entity.id
_entity.type
_entity.pdbx_description
1 polymer ?
#
loop_
_entity_poly.entity_id
_entity_poly.type
_entity_poly.pdbx_seq_one_letter_code
_entity_poly.pdbx_strand_id
1 'polypeptide(L)'
;MPKCLGLLSLFVFLLASFSGISGQNPCPEPSDILPCTCIHDESLNAGTVDCSEAGSIDEIFSVFNEAPWPHTEFTRFNLTYNEGIQEIPEGVFGEVSFEEIFIYRTPITNVHPGAILPLKDRLWDLRIGYGAMAGFPWNIIPELPNLVRISLYGNAFTVWPLLESDSVEIIILSGNSITFLEPGFHLPKLRVLDVDMQGAELGILRSFPIHQIPVTIFMIEMEDEIDRPNIMKLMREMGYVDLGMAAKDKIFVREYIVSPDMEMKPGKPLPMPY
;
A
#
# COMPACT_ATOMS: atom_id res chain seq x y z
N MET A 1 3.49 78.87 32.47
CA MET A 1 3.27 78.46 31.07
C MET A 1 4.53 77.75 30.57
N PRO A 2 4.41 76.65 29.81
CA PRO A 2 4.70 75.32 30.34
C PRO A 2 6.00 74.64 29.86
N LYS A 3 6.27 73.52 30.54
CA LYS A 3 7.28 72.48 30.34
C LYS A 3 7.05 71.65 29.06
N CYS A 4 8.13 71.11 28.47
CA CYS A 4 8.19 69.85 27.69
C CYS A 4 9.65 69.37 27.79
N LEU A 5 10.10 68.65 28.82
CA LEU A 5 10.05 67.18 29.02
C LEU A 5 9.63 66.31 27.83
N GLY A 6 10.51 65.35 27.48
CA GLY A 6 10.25 64.22 26.57
C GLY A 6 11.22 64.20 25.38
N LEU A 7 11.92 63.14 25.01
CA LEU A 7 11.83 61.72 25.35
C LEU A 7 13.24 61.12 25.40
N LEU A 8 13.54 60.45 26.51
CA LEU A 8 14.41 59.29 26.54
C LEU A 8 13.54 58.12 26.04
N SER A 9 13.85 57.47 24.93
CA SER A 9 13.15 56.23 24.55
C SER A 9 14.08 55.29 23.81
N LEU A 10 14.56 54.32 24.59
CA LEU A 10 14.79 52.92 24.25
C LEU A 10 15.11 52.60 22.78
N PHE A 11 16.41 52.40 22.51
CA PHE A 11 16.83 51.41 21.53
C PHE A 11 16.54 50.02 22.12
N VAL A 12 15.33 49.50 21.88
CA VAL A 12 15.05 48.08 22.09
C VAL A 12 15.78 47.30 20.99
N PHE A 13 16.74 46.48 21.41
CA PHE A 13 17.38 45.46 20.60
C PHE A 13 16.31 44.54 20.00
N LEU A 14 15.94 44.77 18.74
CA LEU A 14 15.33 43.75 17.89
C LEU A 14 16.47 42.88 17.35
N LEU A 15 17.06 42.06 18.23
CA LEU A 15 17.66 40.82 17.78
C LEU A 15 16.48 39.91 17.43
N ALA A 16 16.08 39.98 16.17
CA ALA A 16 15.31 38.90 15.56
C ALA A 16 16.16 37.64 15.70
N SER A 17 15.87 36.84 16.72
CA SER A 17 16.23 35.45 16.75
C SER A 17 15.57 34.83 15.52
N PHE A 18 16.31 34.76 14.42
CA PHE A 18 16.09 33.73 13.42
C PHE A 18 16.34 32.41 14.13
N SER A 19 15.34 31.92 14.88
CA SER A 19 15.20 30.50 15.08
C SER A 19 15.00 29.94 13.68
N GLY A 20 16.07 29.34 13.13
CA GLY A 20 15.94 28.57 11.90
C GLY A 20 14.73 27.65 12.04
N ILE A 21 13.98 27.50 10.96
CA ILE A 21 12.97 26.45 10.83
C ILE A 21 13.75 25.12 10.83
N SER A 22 14.14 24.69 12.02
CA SER A 22 14.50 23.31 12.33
C SER A 22 13.19 22.56 12.36
N GLY A 23 13.08 21.47 11.60
CA GLY A 23 11.86 20.68 11.46
C GLY A 23 11.17 20.47 12.80
N GLN A 24 9.96 21.02 12.96
CA GLN A 24 9.16 20.78 14.15
C GLN A 24 8.82 19.30 14.19
N ASN A 25 9.01 18.69 15.36
CA ASN A 25 8.62 17.31 15.60
C ASN A 25 7.11 17.16 15.35
N PRO A 26 6.68 16.35 14.36
CA PRO A 26 5.27 16.15 14.05
C PRO A 26 4.53 15.30 15.09
N CYS A 27 5.26 14.61 15.98
CA CYS A 27 4.68 13.72 16.96
C CYS A 27 4.09 14.48 18.17
N PRO A 28 2.94 14.03 18.69
CA PRO A 28 2.36 14.53 19.94
C PRO A 28 3.17 14.08 21.16
N GLU A 29 2.77 14.57 22.34
CA GLU A 29 3.33 14.09 23.60
C GLU A 29 3.08 12.59 23.77
N PRO A 30 4.11 11.77 24.05
CA PRO A 30 3.97 10.31 24.07
C PRO A 30 2.91 9.77 25.04
N SER A 31 2.64 10.47 26.15
CA SER A 31 1.62 10.08 27.12
C SER A 31 0.19 10.20 26.61
N ASP A 32 -0.02 11.08 25.62
CA ASP A 32 -1.36 11.42 25.14
C ASP A 32 -1.85 10.42 24.07
N ILE A 33 -0.93 9.67 23.47
CA ILE A 33 -1.23 8.70 22.41
C ILE A 33 -0.99 7.25 22.82
N LEU A 34 -0.78 6.96 24.10
CA LEU A 34 -0.69 5.57 24.56
C LEU A 34 -1.99 4.81 24.22
N PRO A 35 -1.90 3.54 23.79
CA PRO A 35 -0.69 2.70 23.71
C PRO A 35 0.10 2.83 22.40
N CYS A 36 -0.32 3.70 21.48
CA CYS A 36 0.43 3.96 20.27
C CYS A 36 1.72 4.75 20.55
N THR A 37 2.65 4.68 19.61
CA THR A 37 3.89 5.46 19.63
C THR A 37 4.04 6.22 18.31
N CYS A 38 4.73 7.36 18.35
CA CYS A 38 5.05 8.13 17.16
C CYS A 38 6.57 8.33 17.09
N ILE A 39 7.13 8.02 15.93
CA ILE A 39 8.57 8.14 15.65
C ILE A 39 8.74 9.18 14.55
N HIS A 40 9.51 10.24 14.85
CA HIS A 40 9.91 11.25 13.89
C HIS A 40 11.28 10.93 13.30
N ASP A 41 11.34 10.80 11.98
CA ASP A 41 12.58 10.82 11.23
C ASP A 41 12.92 12.28 10.89
N GLU A 42 13.89 12.85 11.61
CA GLU A 42 14.36 14.23 11.40
C GLU A 42 14.93 14.46 9.98
N SER A 43 15.49 13.42 9.35
CA SER A 43 16.15 13.51 8.03
C SER A 43 15.14 13.67 6.90
N LEU A 44 14.00 12.98 7.04
CA LEU A 44 12.90 13.01 6.07
C LEU A 44 11.77 13.94 6.49
N ASN A 45 11.85 14.50 7.70
CA ASN A 45 10.78 15.21 8.37
C ASN A 45 9.46 14.43 8.33
N ALA A 46 9.55 13.12 8.58
CA ALA A 46 8.48 12.14 8.39
C ALA A 46 8.07 11.52 9.73
N GLY A 47 6.77 11.41 9.99
CA GLY A 47 6.26 10.75 11.19
C GLY A 47 5.69 9.37 10.87
N THR A 48 6.06 8.36 11.66
CA THR A 48 5.45 7.02 11.66
C THR A 48 4.71 6.80 12.97
N VAL A 49 3.44 6.40 12.89
CA VAL A 49 2.61 6.07 14.05
C VAL A 49 2.45 4.56 14.11
N ASP A 50 2.80 3.97 15.26
CA ASP A 50 2.71 2.53 15.51
C ASP A 50 1.74 2.26 16.65
N CYS A 51 0.66 1.54 16.35
CA CYS A 51 -0.39 1.15 17.29
C CYS A 51 -0.42 -0.37 17.53
N SER A 52 0.69 -1.08 17.29
CA SER A 52 0.76 -2.54 17.44
C SER A 52 0.40 -3.02 18.85
N GLU A 53 0.71 -2.21 19.87
CA GLU A 53 0.44 -2.50 21.29
C GLU A 53 -1.00 -2.15 21.75
N ALA A 54 -1.87 -1.67 20.85
CA ALA A 54 -3.25 -1.38 21.19
C ALA A 54 -4.03 -2.64 21.59
N GLY A 55 -4.64 -2.64 22.77
CA GLY A 55 -5.46 -3.74 23.26
C GLY A 55 -6.81 -3.84 22.55
N SER A 56 -7.30 -2.74 21.95
CA SER A 56 -8.56 -2.70 21.22
C SER A 56 -8.56 -1.64 20.13
N ILE A 57 -9.54 -1.74 19.23
CA ILE A 57 -9.77 -0.72 18.21
C ILE A 57 -10.27 0.60 18.81
N ASP A 58 -10.95 0.56 19.95
CA ASP A 58 -11.43 1.75 20.67
C ASP A 58 -10.26 2.59 21.18
N GLU A 59 -9.17 1.94 21.63
CA GLU A 59 -7.95 2.66 22.03
C GLU A 59 -7.33 3.41 20.84
N ILE A 60 -7.22 2.76 19.68
CA ILE A 60 -6.75 3.42 18.45
C ILE A 60 -7.67 4.57 18.06
N PHE A 61 -8.98 4.37 18.16
CA PHE A 61 -9.96 5.40 17.85
C PHE A 61 -9.78 6.63 18.75
N SER A 62 -9.66 6.45 20.07
CA SER A 62 -9.42 7.55 21.01
C SER A 62 -8.08 8.26 20.75
N VAL A 63 -7.01 7.51 20.42
CA VAL A 63 -5.72 8.10 20.05
C VAL A 63 -5.87 9.10 18.90
N PHE A 64 -6.61 8.77 17.86
CA PHE A 64 -6.74 9.67 16.70
C PHE A 64 -7.85 10.71 16.79
N ASN A 65 -8.88 10.48 17.61
CA ASN A 65 -10.05 11.36 17.68
C ASN A 65 -10.05 12.27 18.92
N GLU A 66 -9.26 11.96 19.95
CA GLU A 66 -9.27 12.69 21.23
C GLU A 66 -7.92 13.29 21.60
N ALA A 67 -6.80 12.69 21.18
CA ALA A 67 -5.47 13.19 21.53
C ALA A 67 -5.10 14.49 20.77
N PRO A 68 -4.28 15.38 21.36
CA PRO A 68 -3.85 16.62 20.73
C PRO A 68 -2.71 16.36 19.73
N TRP A 69 -3.07 16.11 18.48
CA TRP A 69 -2.10 15.97 17.38
C TRP A 69 -1.60 17.35 16.91
N PRO A 70 -0.29 17.66 17.03
CA PRO A 70 0.25 18.96 16.60
C PRO A 70 0.26 19.10 15.06
N HIS A 71 0.29 17.97 14.36
CA HIS A 71 0.21 17.84 12.92
C HIS A 71 -0.72 16.67 12.58
N THR A 72 -1.34 16.70 11.40
CA THR A 72 -2.30 15.66 10.97
C THR A 72 -1.78 14.86 9.78
N GLU A 73 -0.57 15.11 9.31
CA GLU A 73 -0.03 14.51 8.10
C GLU A 73 1.19 13.65 8.44
N PHE A 74 1.05 12.33 8.29
CA PHE A 74 2.06 11.35 8.64
C PHE A 74 2.41 10.47 7.44
N THR A 75 3.59 9.88 7.49
CA THR A 75 4.05 8.99 6.41
C THR A 75 3.41 7.63 6.55
N ARG A 76 3.42 7.01 7.73
CA ARG A 76 2.98 5.61 7.88
C ARG A 76 2.19 5.38 9.16
N PHE A 77 1.12 4.59 9.03
CA PHE A 77 0.45 3.91 10.12
C PHE A 77 0.88 2.43 10.14
N ASN A 78 1.28 1.94 11.32
CA ASN A 78 1.62 0.55 11.57
C ASN A 78 0.64 -0.09 12.55
N LEU A 79 0.16 -1.29 12.19
CA LEU A 79 -0.50 -2.20 13.09
C LEU A 79 0.00 -3.62 12.82
N THR A 80 0.93 -4.11 13.63
CA THR A 80 1.62 -5.37 13.37
C THR A 80 1.52 -6.33 14.55
N TYR A 81 1.36 -7.63 14.28
CA TYR A 81 1.31 -8.67 15.32
C TYR A 81 0.26 -8.44 16.41
N ASN A 82 -0.75 -7.62 16.13
CA ASN A 82 -1.83 -7.34 17.04
C ASN A 82 -2.83 -8.50 17.01
N GLU A 83 -3.12 -9.11 18.16
CA GLU A 83 -4.00 -10.29 18.26
C GLU A 83 -5.47 -9.95 18.54
N GLY A 84 -5.78 -8.70 18.90
CA GLY A 84 -7.11 -8.29 19.36
C GLY A 84 -7.99 -7.64 18.30
N ILE A 85 -7.38 -6.97 17.32
CA ILE A 85 -8.09 -6.11 16.36
C ILE A 85 -8.46 -6.89 15.10
N GLN A 86 -9.78 -7.03 14.88
CA GLN A 86 -10.34 -7.79 13.76
C GLN A 86 -10.97 -6.89 12.68
N GLU A 87 -11.18 -5.62 12.97
CA GLU A 87 -11.86 -4.68 12.07
C GLU A 87 -11.20 -3.30 12.11
N ILE A 88 -11.18 -2.63 10.96
CA ILE A 88 -10.80 -1.22 10.83
C ILE A 88 -12.08 -0.42 10.52
N PRO A 89 -12.69 0.24 11.52
CA PRO A 89 -13.98 0.90 11.38
C PRO A 89 -13.86 2.26 10.69
N GLU A 90 -15.00 2.82 10.31
CA GLU A 90 -15.10 4.19 9.81
C GLU A 90 -14.48 5.20 10.78
N GLY A 91 -13.77 6.20 10.23
CA GLY A 91 -13.26 7.32 11.03
C GLY A 91 -12.19 6.96 12.06
N VAL A 92 -11.62 5.74 12.01
CA VAL A 92 -10.61 5.30 12.98
C VAL A 92 -9.39 6.22 13.06
N PHE A 93 -9.04 6.90 11.96
CA PHE A 93 -7.89 7.80 11.90
C PHE A 93 -8.25 9.27 12.19
N GLY A 94 -9.52 9.59 12.49
CA GLY A 94 -9.96 10.96 12.75
C GLY A 94 -9.55 11.92 11.62
N GLU A 95 -8.91 13.03 12.00
CA GLU A 95 -8.36 14.03 11.06
C GLU A 95 -6.93 13.70 10.61
N VAL A 96 -6.32 12.63 11.14
CA VAL A 96 -4.96 12.22 10.81
C VAL A 96 -4.94 11.45 9.49
N SER A 97 -4.02 11.81 8.62
CA SER A 97 -3.86 11.27 7.28
C SER A 97 -2.48 10.61 7.10
N PHE A 98 -2.44 9.56 6.30
CA PHE A 98 -1.26 8.73 6.06
C PHE A 98 -0.97 8.56 4.57
N GLU A 99 0.31 8.53 4.22
CA GLU A 99 0.78 8.14 2.89
C GLU A 99 0.80 6.61 2.70
N GLU A 100 1.06 5.89 3.79
CA GLU A 100 1.19 4.45 3.83
C GLU A 100 0.38 3.84 4.99
N ILE A 101 -0.40 2.82 4.69
CA ILE A 101 -1.06 1.99 5.70
C ILE A 101 -0.39 0.60 5.66
N PHE A 102 0.21 0.19 6.77
CA PHE A 102 0.85 -1.10 6.91
C PHE A 102 0.23 -1.89 8.08
N ILE A 103 -0.55 -2.91 7.72
CA ILE A 103 -1.17 -3.81 8.68
C ILE A 103 -0.69 -5.24 8.39
N TYR A 104 -0.13 -5.92 9.38
CA TYR A 104 0.57 -7.18 9.15
C TYR A 104 0.41 -8.17 10.30
N ARG A 105 0.03 -9.41 9.99
CA ARG A 105 -0.18 -10.48 10.99
C ARG A 105 -1.14 -10.06 12.09
N THR A 106 -2.29 -9.55 11.68
CA THR A 106 -3.41 -9.22 12.57
C THR A 106 -4.63 -10.02 12.13
N PRO A 107 -5.57 -10.37 13.03
CA PRO A 107 -6.75 -11.15 12.67
C PRO A 107 -7.82 -10.31 11.95
N ILE A 108 -7.41 -9.28 11.20
CA ILE A 108 -8.32 -8.41 10.49
C ILE A 108 -9.08 -9.21 9.43
N THR A 109 -10.40 -9.04 9.46
CA THR A 109 -11.35 -9.65 8.53
C THR A 109 -12.07 -8.61 7.69
N ASN A 110 -12.14 -7.35 8.15
CA ASN A 110 -12.90 -6.29 7.51
C ASN A 110 -12.23 -4.92 7.63
N VAL A 111 -12.33 -4.12 6.58
CA VAL A 111 -11.92 -2.71 6.54
C VAL A 111 -13.07 -1.90 5.99
N HIS A 112 -13.58 -0.96 6.79
CA HIS A 112 -14.66 -0.08 6.36
C HIS A 112 -14.14 0.91 5.30
N PRO A 113 -14.88 1.18 4.20
CA PRO A 113 -14.46 2.14 3.18
C PRO A 113 -14.19 3.53 3.75
N GLY A 114 -14.98 3.96 4.73
CA GLY A 114 -14.81 5.24 5.43
C GLY A 114 -13.57 5.33 6.32
N ALA A 115 -12.78 4.26 6.47
CA ALA A 115 -11.45 4.33 7.08
C ALA A 115 -10.38 4.78 6.07
N ILE A 116 -10.57 4.45 4.79
CA ILE A 116 -9.56 4.63 3.74
C ILE A 116 -9.86 5.85 2.85
N LEU A 117 -11.15 6.07 2.51
CA LEU A 117 -11.57 7.20 1.66
C LEU A 117 -11.07 8.58 2.14
N PRO A 118 -11.06 8.89 3.46
CA PRO A 118 -10.50 10.15 3.94
C PRO A 118 -9.00 10.35 3.63
N LEU A 119 -8.27 9.27 3.34
CA LEU A 119 -6.84 9.29 3.04
C LEU A 119 -6.51 9.54 1.55
N LYS A 120 -7.52 9.67 0.68
CA LYS A 120 -7.39 9.71 -0.79
C LYS A 120 -6.35 10.69 -1.35
N ASP A 121 -6.14 11.81 -0.65
CA ASP A 121 -5.25 12.88 -1.13
C ASP A 121 -3.77 12.57 -0.89
N ARG A 122 -3.46 11.57 -0.05
CA ARG A 122 -2.08 11.22 0.34
C ARG A 122 -1.73 9.74 0.21
N LEU A 123 -2.70 8.86 0.40
CA LEU A 123 -2.47 7.42 0.41
C LEU A 123 -1.96 6.94 -0.94
N TRP A 124 -0.72 6.42 -0.95
CA TRP A 124 -0.11 5.83 -2.14
C TRP A 124 0.25 4.36 -1.96
N ASP A 125 0.36 3.87 -0.72
CA ASP A 125 0.67 2.47 -0.40
C ASP A 125 -0.30 1.88 0.65
N LEU A 126 -1.07 0.88 0.26
CA LEU A 126 -1.97 0.13 1.14
C LEU A 126 -1.54 -1.33 1.23
N ARG A 127 -1.10 -1.76 2.42
CA ARG A 127 -0.68 -3.15 2.68
C ARG A 127 -1.40 -3.71 3.89
N ILE A 128 -2.13 -4.80 3.68
CA ILE A 128 -2.83 -5.55 4.73
C ILE A 128 -2.55 -7.04 4.51
N GLY A 129 -1.60 -7.60 5.25
CA GLY A 129 -1.03 -8.91 4.97
C GLY A 129 -1.12 -9.92 6.11
N TYR A 130 -1.21 -11.20 5.76
CA TYR A 130 -1.35 -12.32 6.72
C TYR A 130 -2.45 -12.12 7.76
N GLY A 131 -3.64 -11.72 7.29
CA GLY A 131 -4.85 -11.65 8.10
C GLY A 131 -5.83 -12.77 7.77
N ALA A 132 -7.12 -12.47 7.89
CA ALA A 132 -8.21 -13.38 7.59
C ALA A 132 -9.27 -12.74 6.68
N MET A 133 -8.89 -11.73 5.91
CA MET A 133 -9.82 -11.01 5.05
C MET A 133 -10.31 -11.88 3.90
N ALA A 134 -11.63 -12.00 3.76
CA ALA A 134 -12.27 -12.61 2.59
C ALA A 134 -12.89 -11.56 1.65
N GLY A 135 -12.90 -10.29 2.07
CA GLY A 135 -13.47 -9.16 1.34
C GLY A 135 -12.69 -7.88 1.59
N PHE A 136 -12.78 -6.94 0.64
CA PHE A 136 -12.17 -5.63 0.71
C PHE A 136 -13.08 -4.63 -0.04
N PRO A 137 -13.17 -3.36 0.37
CA PRO A 137 -14.01 -2.37 -0.30
C PRO A 137 -13.40 -1.93 -1.64
N TRP A 138 -13.41 -2.80 -2.65
CA TRP A 138 -12.82 -2.52 -3.97
C TRP A 138 -13.46 -1.32 -4.68
N ASN A 139 -14.72 -1.02 -4.38
CA ASN A 139 -15.48 0.06 -4.98
C ASN A 139 -14.92 1.46 -4.67
N ILE A 140 -14.08 1.61 -3.65
CA ILE A 140 -13.47 2.91 -3.31
C ILE A 140 -12.14 3.17 -4.01
N ILE A 141 -11.52 2.15 -4.62
CA ILE A 141 -10.21 2.29 -5.27
C ILE A 141 -10.21 3.35 -6.39
N PRO A 142 -11.25 3.48 -7.24
CA PRO A 142 -11.30 4.55 -8.25
C PRO A 142 -11.25 5.97 -7.64
N GLU A 143 -11.61 6.12 -6.37
CA GLU A 143 -11.62 7.40 -5.65
C GLU A 143 -10.28 7.74 -4.98
N LEU A 144 -9.26 6.88 -5.13
CA LEU A 144 -7.93 7.05 -4.53
C LEU A 144 -6.89 7.40 -5.63
N PRO A 145 -6.83 8.67 -6.08
CA PRO A 145 -6.07 9.06 -7.27
C PRO A 145 -4.55 8.94 -7.13
N ASN A 146 -4.05 8.83 -5.90
CA ASN A 146 -2.62 8.70 -5.59
C ASN A 146 -2.23 7.26 -5.27
N LEU A 147 -3.17 6.31 -5.22
CA LEU A 147 -2.89 4.94 -4.82
C LEU A 147 -2.08 4.23 -5.90
N VAL A 148 -0.84 3.88 -5.56
CA VAL A 148 0.12 3.20 -6.47
C VAL A 148 0.17 1.72 -6.18
N ARG A 149 0.16 1.33 -4.89
CA ARG A 149 0.31 -0.07 -4.47
C ARG A 149 -0.88 -0.52 -3.63
N ILE A 150 -1.40 -1.70 -3.99
CA ILE A 150 -2.32 -2.48 -3.16
C ILE A 150 -1.68 -3.85 -2.91
N SER A 151 -1.56 -4.23 -1.63
CA SER A 151 -1.02 -5.52 -1.24
C SER A 151 -1.91 -6.16 -0.17
N LEU A 152 -2.71 -7.15 -0.56
CA LEU A 152 -3.58 -7.95 0.34
C LEU A 152 -3.11 -9.40 0.45
N TYR A 153 -1.79 -9.59 0.43
CA TYR A 153 -1.15 -10.89 0.42
C TYR A 153 -1.42 -11.74 1.68
N GLY A 154 -1.51 -13.05 1.54
CA GLY A 154 -1.65 -13.96 2.68
C GLY A 154 -3.00 -13.86 3.40
N ASN A 155 -4.09 -13.50 2.72
CA ASN A 155 -5.43 -13.44 3.30
C ASN A 155 -6.28 -14.64 2.82
N ALA A 156 -7.62 -14.50 2.80
CA ALA A 156 -8.56 -15.54 2.43
C ALA A 156 -9.42 -15.15 1.20
N PHE A 157 -8.88 -14.35 0.28
CA PHE A 157 -9.59 -13.98 -0.95
C PHE A 157 -9.73 -15.19 -1.87
N THR A 158 -10.96 -15.43 -2.35
CA THR A 158 -11.28 -16.50 -3.29
C THR A 158 -11.69 -15.99 -4.67
N VAL A 159 -11.93 -14.69 -4.79
CA VAL A 159 -12.40 -14.02 -6.00
C VAL A 159 -11.49 -12.83 -6.27
N TRP A 160 -11.05 -12.70 -7.52
CA TRP A 160 -10.44 -11.46 -7.99
C TRP A 160 -11.51 -10.38 -8.20
N PRO A 161 -11.26 -9.16 -7.74
CA PRO A 161 -12.26 -8.10 -7.77
C PRO A 161 -12.45 -7.49 -9.16
N LEU A 162 -13.67 -7.01 -9.43
CA LEU A 162 -13.87 -5.91 -10.35
C LEU A 162 -13.09 -4.68 -9.85
N LEU A 163 -12.08 -4.25 -10.62
CA LEU A 163 -11.15 -3.21 -10.19
C LEU A 163 -10.86 -2.20 -11.30
N GLU A 164 -11.11 -0.94 -11.01
CA GLU A 164 -10.77 0.19 -11.87
C GLU A 164 -9.87 1.17 -11.10
N SER A 165 -8.79 1.62 -11.74
CA SER A 165 -7.90 2.64 -11.18
C SER A 165 -6.99 3.22 -12.25
N ASP A 166 -6.92 4.56 -12.30
CA ASP A 166 -6.00 5.29 -13.18
C ASP A 166 -4.59 5.44 -12.57
N SER A 167 -4.38 5.01 -11.32
CA SER A 167 -3.16 5.24 -10.56
C SER A 167 -2.44 3.96 -10.14
N VAL A 168 -3.17 2.85 -9.91
CA VAL A 168 -2.57 1.62 -9.38
C VAL A 168 -1.58 1.01 -10.37
N GLU A 169 -0.37 0.76 -9.87
CA GLU A 169 0.75 0.22 -10.65
C GLU A 169 1.18 -1.17 -10.17
N ILE A 170 0.90 -1.49 -8.90
CA ILE A 170 1.33 -2.73 -8.24
C ILE A 170 0.15 -3.33 -7.48
N ILE A 171 -0.19 -4.58 -7.81
CA ILE A 171 -1.16 -5.39 -7.08
C ILE A 171 -0.48 -6.69 -6.62
N ILE A 172 -0.58 -6.96 -5.31
CA ILE A 172 -0.07 -8.19 -4.69
C ILE A 172 -1.20 -8.87 -3.94
N LEU A 173 -1.63 -10.02 -4.44
CA LEU A 173 -2.65 -10.92 -3.90
C LEU A 173 -2.15 -12.35 -3.75
N SER A 174 -0.84 -12.60 -3.85
CA SER A 174 -0.23 -13.90 -3.54
C SER A 174 -0.53 -14.33 -2.08
N GLY A 175 -0.48 -15.63 -1.80
CA GLY A 175 -0.88 -16.23 -0.52
C GLY A 175 -2.39 -16.20 -0.25
N ASN A 176 -3.22 -16.04 -1.28
CA ASN A 176 -4.68 -16.20 -1.20
C ASN A 176 -5.11 -17.50 -1.90
N SER A 177 -6.44 -17.72 -2.01
CA SER A 177 -7.02 -18.90 -2.66
C SER A 177 -7.95 -18.49 -3.80
N ILE A 178 -7.48 -17.59 -4.67
CA ILE A 178 -8.29 -17.05 -5.77
C ILE A 178 -8.58 -18.17 -6.78
N THR A 179 -9.88 -18.42 -6.99
CA THR A 179 -10.41 -19.46 -7.90
C THR A 179 -11.26 -18.89 -9.02
N PHE A 180 -11.61 -17.60 -8.97
CA PHE A 180 -12.47 -16.95 -9.96
C PHE A 180 -11.96 -15.55 -10.30
N LEU A 181 -12.00 -15.21 -11.58
CA LEU A 181 -11.66 -13.88 -12.09
C LEU A 181 -12.91 -13.18 -12.62
N GLU A 182 -13.32 -12.08 -11.98
CA GLU A 182 -14.38 -11.25 -12.53
C GLU A 182 -13.90 -10.55 -13.81
N PRO A 183 -14.67 -10.60 -14.91
CA PRO A 183 -14.32 -9.89 -16.13
C PRO A 183 -14.49 -8.38 -15.93
N GLY A 184 -13.51 -7.60 -16.40
CA GLY A 184 -13.63 -6.14 -16.54
C GLY A 184 -12.84 -5.31 -15.53
N PHE A 185 -11.51 -5.31 -15.63
CA PHE A 185 -10.69 -4.32 -14.91
C PHE A 185 -10.23 -3.22 -15.87
N HIS A 186 -10.02 -2.01 -15.34
CA HIS A 186 -9.38 -0.91 -16.05
C HIS A 186 -8.20 -0.40 -15.25
N LEU A 187 -7.00 -0.86 -15.62
CA LEU A 187 -5.76 -0.60 -14.87
C LEU A 187 -4.63 -0.17 -15.82
N PRO A 188 -4.74 1.01 -16.47
CA PRO A 188 -3.83 1.44 -17.54
C PRO A 188 -2.37 1.62 -17.10
N LYS A 189 -2.07 1.68 -15.80
CA LYS A 189 -0.70 1.80 -15.27
C LYS A 189 -0.18 0.53 -14.58
N LEU A 190 -0.97 -0.54 -14.53
CA LEU A 190 -0.57 -1.76 -13.83
C LEU A 190 0.64 -2.38 -14.51
N ARG A 191 1.76 -2.46 -13.77
CA ARG A 191 3.03 -3.01 -14.23
C ARG A 191 3.46 -4.25 -13.46
N VAL A 192 2.98 -4.43 -12.22
CA VAL A 192 3.27 -5.59 -11.39
C VAL A 192 1.96 -6.19 -10.90
N LEU A 193 1.74 -7.45 -11.24
CA LEU A 193 0.64 -8.25 -10.73
C LEU A 193 1.19 -9.57 -10.19
N ASP A 194 1.06 -9.73 -8.88
CA ASP A 194 1.44 -10.94 -8.14
C ASP A 194 0.17 -11.60 -7.59
N VAL A 195 -0.16 -12.80 -8.07
CA VAL A 195 -1.40 -13.50 -7.71
C VAL A 195 -1.18 -14.99 -7.70
N ASP A 196 -1.66 -15.64 -6.64
CA ASP A 196 -1.70 -17.09 -6.56
C ASP A 196 -3.07 -17.54 -7.04
N MET A 197 -3.10 -18.42 -8.03
CA MET A 197 -4.35 -19.00 -8.50
C MET A 197 -4.38 -20.46 -8.09
N GLN A 198 -5.24 -20.78 -7.12
CA GLN A 198 -5.48 -22.17 -6.74
C GLN A 198 -6.51 -22.79 -7.68
N GLY A 199 -6.22 -24.00 -8.16
CA GLY A 199 -7.16 -24.74 -9.01
C GLY A 199 -7.45 -24.08 -10.35
N ALA A 200 -6.44 -23.47 -10.97
CA ALA A 200 -6.58 -22.83 -12.27
C ALA A 200 -6.87 -23.89 -13.36
N GLU A 201 -8.15 -24.24 -13.53
CA GLU A 201 -8.59 -24.70 -14.84
C GLU A 201 -8.11 -23.65 -15.84
N LEU A 202 -7.32 -24.04 -16.84
CA LEU A 202 -6.81 -23.20 -17.94
C LEU A 202 -7.87 -22.26 -18.55
N GLY A 203 -9.15 -22.53 -18.34
CA GLY A 203 -10.28 -21.65 -18.64
C GLY A 203 -10.19 -20.26 -17.99
N ILE A 204 -9.73 -20.15 -16.75
CA ILE A 204 -9.64 -18.88 -16.01
C ILE A 204 -8.60 -17.94 -16.66
N LEU A 205 -7.42 -18.48 -16.98
CA LEU A 205 -6.39 -17.73 -17.70
C LEU A 205 -6.81 -17.32 -19.12
N ARG A 206 -7.63 -18.15 -19.79
CA ARG A 206 -8.17 -17.83 -21.11
C ARG A 206 -9.22 -16.73 -21.08
N SER A 207 -9.99 -16.63 -19.98
CA SER A 207 -10.95 -15.54 -19.77
C SER A 207 -10.30 -14.27 -19.23
N PHE A 208 -9.09 -14.38 -18.65
CA PHE A 208 -8.38 -13.22 -18.16
C PHE A 208 -7.90 -12.39 -19.35
N PRO A 209 -8.35 -11.13 -19.51
CA PRO A 209 -7.94 -10.30 -20.63
C PRO A 209 -6.54 -9.75 -20.36
N ILE A 210 -5.55 -10.63 -20.24
CA ILE A 210 -4.13 -10.31 -20.05
C ILE A 210 -3.66 -9.29 -21.10
N HIS A 211 -4.16 -9.40 -22.34
CA HIS A 211 -3.88 -8.46 -23.42
C HIS A 211 -4.34 -7.01 -23.14
N GLN A 212 -5.22 -6.80 -22.18
CA GLN A 212 -5.68 -5.47 -21.75
C GLN A 212 -4.82 -4.88 -20.64
N ILE A 213 -3.88 -5.65 -20.09
CA ILE A 213 -3.01 -5.17 -19.01
C ILE A 213 -1.60 -4.92 -19.57
N PRO A 214 -1.07 -3.69 -19.46
CA PRO A 214 0.31 -3.39 -19.80
C PRO A 214 1.30 -3.91 -18.73
N VAL A 215 1.23 -5.19 -18.37
CA VAL A 215 2.02 -5.77 -17.28
C VAL A 215 3.47 -5.97 -17.68
N THR A 216 4.37 -5.37 -16.91
CA THR A 216 5.81 -5.60 -17.04
C THR A 216 6.26 -6.89 -16.33
N ILE A 217 5.62 -7.26 -15.21
CA ILE A 217 5.93 -8.45 -14.42
C ILE A 217 4.63 -9.10 -13.93
N PHE A 218 4.34 -10.30 -14.42
CA PHE A 218 3.22 -11.14 -13.98
C PHE A 218 3.78 -12.34 -13.24
N MET A 219 3.48 -12.43 -11.95
CA MET A 219 3.87 -13.54 -11.09
C MET A 219 2.64 -14.39 -10.83
N ILE A 220 2.71 -15.67 -11.23
CA ILE A 220 1.73 -16.67 -10.87
C ILE A 220 2.45 -17.75 -10.07
N GLU A 221 2.10 -17.89 -8.81
CA GLU A 221 2.44 -19.10 -8.05
C GLU A 221 1.38 -20.16 -8.33
N MET A 222 1.84 -21.38 -8.60
CA MET A 222 0.99 -22.52 -8.92
C MET A 222 1.33 -23.66 -7.99
N GLU A 223 0.31 -24.24 -7.36
CA GLU A 223 0.49 -25.36 -6.44
C GLU A 223 0.72 -26.70 -7.15
N ASP A 224 0.24 -26.85 -8.39
CA ASP A 224 0.33 -28.11 -9.15
C ASP A 224 1.32 -28.03 -10.33
N GLU A 225 2.37 -28.86 -10.29
CA GLU A 225 3.35 -28.99 -11.39
C GLU A 225 2.71 -29.51 -12.70
N ILE A 226 1.53 -30.15 -12.62
CA ILE A 226 0.87 -30.82 -13.75
C ILE A 226 0.42 -29.82 -14.83
N ASP A 227 -0.07 -28.64 -14.44
CA ASP A 227 -0.60 -27.65 -15.38
C ASP A 227 0.45 -26.66 -15.90
N ARG A 228 1.65 -26.69 -15.31
CA ARG A 228 2.77 -25.81 -15.71
C ARG A 228 3.05 -25.83 -17.21
N PRO A 229 3.17 -26.98 -17.90
CA PRO A 229 3.46 -26.97 -19.35
C PRO A 229 2.35 -26.33 -20.20
N ASN A 230 1.09 -26.52 -19.81
CA ASN A 230 -0.07 -25.97 -20.52
C ASN A 230 -0.18 -24.46 -20.31
N ILE A 231 0.06 -23.98 -19.09
CA ILE A 231 0.08 -22.56 -18.76
C ILE A 231 1.25 -21.88 -19.47
N MET A 232 2.44 -22.48 -19.45
CA MET A 232 3.60 -21.95 -20.18
C MET A 232 3.37 -21.89 -21.69
N LYS A 233 2.63 -22.85 -22.25
CA LYS A 233 2.22 -22.81 -23.65
C LYS A 233 1.27 -21.63 -23.92
N LEU A 234 0.26 -21.45 -23.07
CA LEU A 234 -0.68 -20.33 -23.16
C LEU A 234 0.04 -18.98 -23.05
N MET A 235 0.91 -18.79 -22.05
CA MET A 235 1.69 -17.56 -21.87
C MET A 235 2.54 -17.23 -23.10
N ARG A 236 3.17 -18.24 -23.72
CA ARG A 236 3.92 -18.06 -24.98
C ARG A 236 3.03 -17.69 -26.15
N GLU A 237 1.87 -18.33 -26.29
CA GLU A 237 0.86 -17.98 -27.32
C GLU A 237 0.39 -16.53 -27.17
N MET A 238 0.43 -16.00 -25.94
CA MET A 238 0.04 -14.64 -25.61
C MET A 238 1.20 -13.62 -25.69
N GLY A 239 2.40 -14.03 -26.12
CA GLY A 239 3.55 -13.13 -26.30
C GLY A 239 4.43 -12.95 -25.07
N TYR A 240 4.23 -13.74 -24.01
CA TYR A 240 5.04 -13.67 -22.81
C TYR A 240 6.17 -14.71 -22.79
N VAL A 241 7.27 -14.38 -22.12
CA VAL A 241 8.44 -15.26 -21.99
C VAL A 241 8.68 -15.61 -20.52
N ASP A 242 8.98 -16.89 -20.28
CA ASP A 242 9.47 -17.41 -19.00
C ASP A 242 10.78 -16.71 -18.64
N LEU A 243 10.82 -15.99 -17.53
CA LEU A 243 12.07 -15.41 -17.05
C LEU A 243 12.95 -16.41 -16.30
N GLY A 244 12.44 -17.60 -15.98
CA GLY A 244 13.18 -18.65 -15.31
C GLY A 244 13.35 -18.44 -13.79
N MET A 245 13.02 -19.51 -13.05
CA MET A 245 13.33 -19.88 -11.66
C MET A 245 13.68 -18.80 -10.61
N ALA A 246 12.75 -18.64 -9.65
CA ALA A 246 13.07 -18.66 -8.22
C ALA A 246 11.97 -19.48 -7.49
N ALA A 247 12.34 -20.64 -6.96
CA ALA A 247 11.47 -21.69 -6.37
C ALA A 247 10.68 -22.55 -7.38
N LYS A 248 10.43 -23.81 -7.01
CA LYS A 248 9.88 -24.87 -7.88
C LYS A 248 8.47 -24.55 -8.42
N ASP A 249 7.76 -23.64 -7.76
CA ASP A 249 6.31 -23.49 -7.85
C ASP A 249 5.86 -22.13 -8.41
N LYS A 250 6.79 -21.30 -8.90
CA LYS A 250 6.49 -19.95 -9.43
C LYS A 250 6.79 -19.83 -10.91
N ILE A 251 5.85 -19.27 -11.68
CA ILE A 251 6.12 -18.79 -13.05
C ILE A 251 6.30 -17.27 -13.01
N PHE A 252 7.47 -16.82 -13.46
CA PHE A 252 7.73 -15.42 -13.75
C PHE A 252 7.51 -15.17 -15.24
N VAL A 253 6.49 -14.36 -15.55
CA VAL A 253 6.08 -14.08 -16.91
C VAL A 253 6.28 -12.60 -17.18
N ARG A 254 7.05 -12.26 -18.22
CA ARG A 254 7.24 -10.87 -18.68
C ARG A 254 6.82 -10.72 -20.13
N GLU A 255 6.11 -9.65 -20.42
CA GLU A 255 5.73 -9.29 -21.79
C GLU A 255 7.00 -8.96 -22.60
N TYR A 256 7.13 -9.56 -23.78
CA TYR A 256 8.20 -9.20 -24.72
C TYR A 256 7.69 -8.07 -25.63
N ILE A 257 8.26 -6.87 -25.52
CA ILE A 257 8.20 -5.90 -26.62
C ILE A 257 9.24 -6.36 -27.65
N VAL A 258 8.85 -7.23 -28.58
CA VAL A 258 9.72 -7.59 -29.71
C VAL A 258 9.80 -6.37 -30.64
N SER A 259 10.90 -5.62 -30.57
CA SER A 259 11.30 -4.80 -31.71
C SER A 259 11.64 -5.74 -32.88
N PRO A 260 11.12 -5.54 -34.10
CA PRO A 260 11.24 -6.51 -35.20
C PRO A 260 12.68 -6.88 -35.62
N ASP A 261 13.69 -6.16 -35.12
CA ASP A 261 15.05 -6.17 -35.69
C ASP A 261 16.15 -6.72 -34.76
N MET A 262 15.84 -7.37 -33.63
CA MET A 262 16.87 -7.95 -32.75
C MET A 262 16.90 -9.49 -32.75
N GLU A 263 17.90 -10.06 -33.42
CA GLU A 263 18.32 -11.46 -33.23
C GLU A 263 18.83 -11.68 -31.79
N MET A 264 18.32 -12.73 -31.14
CA MET A 264 18.71 -13.15 -29.80
C MET A 264 20.17 -13.63 -29.75
N LYS A 265 20.98 -13.00 -28.89
CA LYS A 265 22.17 -13.64 -28.30
C LYS A 265 21.86 -14.03 -26.85
N PRO A 266 22.20 -15.25 -26.40
CA PRO A 266 21.96 -15.68 -25.02
C PRO A 266 22.83 -14.85 -24.05
N GLY A 267 22.19 -13.98 -23.26
CA GLY A 267 22.82 -13.09 -22.28
C GLY A 267 22.51 -13.52 -20.84
N LYS A 268 23.49 -13.29 -19.95
CA LYS A 268 23.55 -13.73 -18.54
C LYS A 268 22.34 -13.31 -17.68
N PRO A 269 22.03 -14.06 -16.59
CA PRO A 269 20.99 -13.70 -15.63
C PRO A 269 21.27 -12.32 -15.00
N LEU A 270 20.20 -11.51 -14.89
CA LEU A 270 20.22 -10.20 -14.25
C LEU A 270 20.04 -10.33 -12.73
N PRO A 271 20.62 -9.41 -11.93
CA PRO A 271 20.50 -9.43 -10.48
C PRO A 271 19.08 -9.07 -10.03
N MET A 272 18.63 -9.73 -8.94
CA MET A 272 17.32 -9.53 -8.33
C MET A 272 17.16 -8.10 -7.78
N PRO A 273 16.00 -7.45 -7.97
CA PRO A 273 15.64 -6.30 -7.15
C PRO A 273 15.12 -6.79 -5.79
N TYR A 274 15.62 -6.18 -4.74
CA TYR A 274 15.17 -6.34 -3.35
C TYR A 274 13.72 -5.87 -3.18
#